data_AF-A0A7C6QIH3-F1
#
_entry.id   AF-A0A7C6QIH3-F1
#
_cell.length_a   1.000
_cell.length_b   1.000
_cell.length_c   1.000
_cell.angle_alpha   90.00
_cell.angle_beta   90.00
_cell.angle_gamma   90.00
#
_symmetry.space_group_name_H-M   'P 1'
#
loop_
_entity.id
_entity.type
_entity.pdbx_description
1 polymer ?
#
loop_
_entity_poly.entity_id
_entity_poly.type
_entity_poly.pdbx_seq_one_letter_code
_entity_poly.pdbx_strand_id
1 'polypeptide(L)'
;MKKWLSFAWVTAVVLVFSAMAAAGTTVTGPTGLLTIPTADVLLQGELSFGYHLRNGEGIGNISYGLLPGAEIGLLTAGPGHSDFGVHGKVVLSREGSSLPGVAVGLCDDSFYMVASKRLAGVGVRGHVGVGTGHYDGLFLGVSKMLNSVVVDSGPKGFAAPAALLAVEYVKGSFNLGVDVLLSPAVRIKAAVEDFDDLTLGVNFKIAI
;
A
#
# COMPACT_ATOMS: atom_id res chain seq x y z
N MET A 1 34.83 -16.44 19.03
CA MET A 1 34.88 -15.52 17.86
C MET A 1 33.93 -15.92 16.74
N LYS A 2 33.88 -17.20 16.29
CA LYS A 2 32.97 -17.65 15.20
C LYS A 2 31.46 -17.45 15.47
N LYS A 3 30.98 -17.60 16.72
CA LYS A 3 29.55 -17.50 17.07
C LYS A 3 28.98 -16.07 17.00
N TRP A 4 29.84 -15.05 17.15
CA TRP A 4 29.42 -13.64 17.08
C TRP A 4 29.29 -13.16 15.64
N LEU A 5 30.12 -13.69 14.73
CA LEU A 5 29.93 -13.51 13.29
C LEU A 5 28.62 -14.15 12.82
N SER A 6 28.26 -15.34 13.28
CA SER A 6 26.99 -15.99 12.88
C SER A 6 25.77 -15.17 13.27
N PHE A 7 25.78 -14.55 14.46
CA PHE A 7 24.69 -13.70 14.92
C PHE A 7 24.60 -12.42 14.10
N ALA A 8 25.72 -11.77 13.78
CA ALA A 8 25.77 -10.59 12.93
C ALA A 8 25.23 -10.85 11.51
N TRP A 9 25.49 -12.03 10.94
CA TRP A 9 24.93 -12.41 9.63
C TRP A 9 23.44 -12.71 9.70
N VAL A 10 22.94 -13.35 10.77
CA VAL A 10 21.50 -13.58 10.96
C VAL A 10 20.75 -12.27 11.23
N THR A 11 21.32 -11.36 12.03
CA THR A 11 20.75 -10.02 12.24
C THR A 11 20.82 -9.17 10.97
N ALA A 12 21.89 -9.27 10.17
CA ALA A 12 21.99 -8.61 8.87
C ALA A 12 20.99 -9.17 7.84
N VAL A 13 20.75 -10.48 7.81
CA VAL A 13 19.75 -11.11 6.93
C VAL A 13 18.31 -10.75 7.37
N VAL A 14 18.05 -10.62 8.67
CA VAL A 14 16.76 -10.13 9.21
C VAL A 14 16.57 -8.63 8.99
N LEU A 15 17.64 -7.82 9.03
CA LEU A 15 17.60 -6.38 8.73
C LEU A 15 17.48 -6.07 7.23
N VAL A 16 18.00 -6.92 6.34
CA VAL A 16 17.87 -6.75 4.88
C VAL A 16 16.46 -7.09 4.38
N PHE A 17 15.71 -7.96 5.08
CA PHE A 17 14.31 -8.25 4.74
C PHE A 17 13.29 -7.26 5.32
N SER A 18 13.73 -6.18 5.97
CA SER A 18 12.87 -5.24 6.68
C SER A 18 12.43 -4.00 5.87
N ALA A 19 12.81 -3.85 4.60
CA ALA A 19 12.67 -2.56 3.93
C ALA A 19 12.36 -2.61 2.43
N MET A 20 11.36 -3.38 2.02
CA MET A 20 10.41 -2.90 1.00
C MET A 20 9.06 -3.48 1.39
N ALA A 21 8.26 -2.73 2.14
CA ALA A 21 6.83 -2.99 2.16
C ALA A 21 6.40 -2.88 0.70
N ALA A 22 6.26 -4.02 0.00
CA ALA A 22 5.87 -3.99 -1.40
C ALA A 22 4.61 -3.12 -1.48
N ALA A 23 4.68 -2.06 -2.27
CA ALA A 23 3.70 -0.99 -2.24
C ALA A 23 2.31 -1.59 -2.47
N GLY A 24 1.42 -1.58 -1.47
CA GLY A 24 0.04 -2.00 -1.71
C GLY A 24 -0.57 -1.08 -2.76
N THR A 25 -1.56 -1.56 -3.51
CA THR A 25 -2.42 -0.65 -4.28
C THR A 25 -3.63 -0.27 -3.44
N THR A 26 -4.09 0.97 -3.62
CA THR A 26 -5.39 1.41 -3.11
C THR A 26 -6.51 0.63 -3.81
N VAL A 27 -7.74 0.79 -3.32
CA VAL A 27 -8.95 0.22 -3.95
C VAL A 27 -9.07 0.66 -5.42
N THR A 28 -8.64 1.88 -5.75
CA THR A 28 -8.74 2.46 -7.09
C THR A 28 -7.49 2.25 -7.97
N GLY A 29 -6.43 1.61 -7.45
CA GLY A 29 -5.27 1.21 -8.25
C GLY A 29 -3.94 1.88 -7.90
N PRO A 30 -3.83 3.22 -7.74
CA PRO A 30 -2.56 3.84 -7.39
C PRO A 30 -1.95 3.20 -6.15
N THR A 31 -0.63 3.09 -6.10
CA THR A 31 0.02 2.53 -4.90
C THR A 31 -0.28 3.40 -3.68
N GLY A 32 -0.61 2.77 -2.57
CA GLY A 32 -1.09 3.45 -1.40
C GLY A 32 -1.50 2.52 -0.28
N LEU A 33 -2.37 3.04 0.59
CA LEU A 33 -2.89 2.31 1.74
C LEU A 33 -4.21 1.60 1.36
N LEU A 34 -5.35 2.10 1.83
CA LEU A 34 -6.70 1.62 1.52
C LEU A 34 -7.27 2.48 0.41
N THR A 35 -7.46 3.78 0.67
CA THR A 35 -8.06 4.74 -0.27
C THR A 35 -7.09 5.85 -0.66
N ILE A 36 -6.16 6.20 0.22
CA ILE A 36 -5.21 7.30 -0.04
C ILE A 36 -3.89 6.79 -0.66
N PRO A 37 -3.32 7.57 -1.59
CA PRO A 37 -2.03 7.24 -2.19
C PRO A 37 -0.88 7.40 -1.20
N THR A 38 0.23 6.70 -1.43
CA THR A 38 1.50 6.89 -0.72
C THR A 38 2.57 7.38 -1.69
N ALA A 39 3.73 7.78 -1.17
CA ALA A 39 4.87 8.19 -1.99
C ALA A 39 5.65 7.02 -2.62
N ASP A 40 5.16 5.78 -2.48
CA ASP A 40 5.74 4.63 -3.17
C ASP A 40 5.21 4.56 -4.60
N VAL A 41 5.87 3.76 -5.43
CA VAL A 41 5.37 3.32 -6.73
C VAL A 41 5.69 1.85 -6.92
N LEU A 42 5.00 1.20 -7.86
CA LEU A 42 5.43 -0.08 -8.41
C LEU A 42 6.86 0.02 -8.98
N LEU A 43 7.63 -1.07 -8.83
CA LEU A 43 8.94 -1.16 -9.47
C LEU A 43 8.76 -1.25 -10.98
N GLN A 44 9.80 -0.84 -11.73
CA GLN A 44 9.78 -0.96 -13.18
C GLN A 44 9.55 -2.43 -13.59
N GLY A 45 8.60 -2.66 -14.49
CA GLY A 45 8.23 -4.01 -14.95
C GLY A 45 7.25 -4.74 -14.01
N GLU A 46 6.92 -4.20 -12.84
CA GLU A 46 5.88 -4.79 -11.99
C GLU A 46 4.49 -4.45 -12.52
N LEU A 47 3.66 -5.49 -12.64
CA LEU A 47 2.24 -5.41 -12.89
C LEU A 47 1.49 -5.74 -11.59
N SER A 48 0.50 -4.92 -11.26
CA SER A 48 -0.44 -5.15 -10.17
C SER A 48 -1.85 -5.21 -10.71
N PHE A 49 -2.62 -6.20 -10.29
CA PHE A 49 -4.04 -6.33 -10.61
C PHE A 49 -4.83 -6.47 -9.31
N GLY A 50 -5.85 -5.65 -9.12
CA GLY A 50 -6.72 -5.66 -7.94
C GLY A 50 -8.18 -5.85 -8.32
N TYR A 51 -8.91 -6.57 -7.48
CA TYR A 51 -10.37 -6.60 -7.52
C TYR A 51 -10.92 -6.42 -6.11
N HIS A 52 -11.79 -5.43 -5.95
CA HIS A 52 -12.40 -5.05 -4.69
C HIS A 52 -13.92 -5.06 -4.82
N LEU A 53 -14.61 -5.45 -3.76
CA LEU A 53 -16.04 -5.32 -3.57
C LEU A 53 -16.25 -4.26 -2.51
N ARG A 54 -16.82 -3.11 -2.89
CA ARG A 54 -17.22 -2.03 -1.99
C ARG A 54 -18.74 -1.98 -1.97
N ASN A 55 -19.36 -2.31 -0.83
CA ASN A 55 -20.82 -2.37 -0.69
C ASN A 55 -21.55 -3.22 -1.76
N GLY A 56 -20.89 -4.27 -2.26
CA GLY A 56 -21.43 -5.14 -3.31
C GLY A 56 -21.15 -4.67 -4.74
N GLU A 57 -20.55 -3.49 -4.93
CA GLU A 57 -20.09 -3.02 -6.24
C GLU A 57 -18.63 -3.43 -6.49
N GLY A 58 -18.36 -3.94 -7.69
CA GLY A 58 -17.03 -4.41 -8.09
C GLY A 58 -16.16 -3.27 -8.61
N ILE A 59 -14.93 -3.19 -8.12
CA ILE A 59 -13.91 -2.24 -8.56
C ILE A 59 -12.67 -3.05 -8.95
N GLY A 60 -12.41 -3.14 -10.25
CA GLY A 60 -11.19 -3.70 -10.80
C GLY A 60 -10.15 -2.60 -11.07
N ASN A 61 -8.88 -2.91 -10.82
CA ASN A 61 -7.78 -2.04 -11.20
C ASN A 61 -6.60 -2.85 -11.77
N ILE A 62 -5.87 -2.23 -12.68
CA ILE A 62 -4.59 -2.75 -13.20
C ILE A 62 -3.59 -1.60 -13.22
N SER A 63 -2.39 -1.84 -12.70
CA SER A 63 -1.34 -0.83 -12.53
C SER A 63 -0.01 -1.41 -12.98
N TYR A 64 0.82 -0.59 -13.63
CA TYR A 64 2.10 -0.99 -14.19
C TYR A 64 3.19 0.03 -13.85
N GLY A 65 4.31 -0.46 -13.33
CA GLY A 65 5.51 0.34 -13.13
C GLY A 65 6.22 0.61 -14.46
N LEU A 66 5.91 1.76 -15.06
CA LEU A 66 6.36 2.13 -16.39
C LEU A 66 7.86 2.44 -16.44
N LEU A 67 8.34 3.24 -15.49
CA LEU A 67 9.73 3.68 -15.38
C LEU A 67 10.16 3.67 -13.91
N PRO A 68 11.47 3.72 -13.61
CA PRO A 68 11.92 3.88 -12.24
C PRO A 68 11.32 5.14 -11.60
N GLY A 69 10.41 4.98 -10.64
CA GLY A 69 9.74 6.10 -9.98
C GLY A 69 8.43 6.54 -10.63
N ALA A 70 7.89 5.82 -11.63
CA ALA A 70 6.61 6.16 -12.25
C ALA A 70 5.74 4.92 -12.49
N GLU A 71 4.45 5.04 -12.19
CA GLU A 71 3.43 4.03 -12.47
C GLU A 71 2.25 4.65 -13.21
N ILE A 72 1.56 3.81 -13.99
CA ILE A 72 0.32 4.13 -14.67
C ILE A 72 -0.66 2.98 -14.50
N GLY A 73 -1.95 3.22 -14.67
CA GLY A 73 -2.92 2.15 -14.62
C GLY A 73 -4.31 2.57 -15.02
N LEU A 74 -5.21 1.59 -15.00
CA LEU A 74 -6.62 1.71 -15.31
C LEU A 74 -7.44 1.21 -14.12
N LEU A 75 -8.63 1.76 -13.96
CA LEU A 75 -9.63 1.26 -13.03
C LEU A 75 -11.01 1.22 -13.69
N THR A 76 -11.87 0.35 -13.19
CA THR A 76 -13.31 0.44 -13.50
C THR A 76 -13.93 1.48 -12.57
N ALA A 77 -14.61 2.47 -13.16
CA ALA A 77 -15.32 3.51 -12.43
C ALA A 77 -16.84 3.37 -12.66
N GLY A 78 -17.63 3.59 -11.62
CA GLY A 78 -19.06 3.85 -11.69
C GLY A 78 -20.02 2.63 -11.73
N PRO A 79 -21.32 2.86 -11.45
CA PRO A 79 -22.33 1.82 -11.35
C PRO A 79 -22.53 1.12 -12.70
N GLY A 80 -22.25 -0.18 -12.75
CA GLY A 80 -22.44 -0.99 -13.95
C GLY A 80 -21.18 -1.28 -14.77
N HIS A 81 -19.99 -0.88 -14.29
CA HIS A 81 -18.68 -1.24 -14.87
C HIS A 81 -18.48 -0.82 -16.35
N SER A 82 -19.22 0.18 -16.85
CA SER A 82 -19.07 0.65 -18.24
C SER A 82 -18.02 1.74 -18.43
N ASP A 83 -17.65 2.45 -17.36
CA ASP A 83 -16.72 3.57 -17.44
C ASP A 83 -15.34 3.16 -16.93
N PHE A 84 -14.30 3.63 -17.63
CA PHE A 84 -12.91 3.37 -17.29
C PHE A 84 -12.25 4.65 -16.83
N GLY A 85 -11.67 4.59 -15.63
CA GLY A 85 -10.78 5.62 -15.12
C GLY A 85 -9.32 5.27 -15.43
N VAL A 86 -8.47 6.28 -15.43
CA VAL A 86 -7.02 6.14 -15.57
C VAL A 86 -6.33 6.67 -14.34
N HIS A 87 -5.14 6.19 -14.02
CA HIS A 87 -4.31 6.82 -13.01
C HIS A 87 -2.85 6.83 -13.42
N GLY A 88 -2.11 7.77 -12.85
CA GLY A 88 -0.68 7.90 -13.04
C GLY A 88 -0.04 8.53 -11.82
N LYS A 89 1.14 8.08 -11.45
CA LYS A 89 1.89 8.62 -10.31
C LYS A 89 3.38 8.65 -10.59
N VAL A 90 4.02 9.72 -10.14
CA VAL A 90 5.46 9.92 -10.25
C VAL A 90 6.03 10.31 -8.88
N VAL A 91 7.12 9.64 -8.50
CA VAL A 91 7.92 9.97 -7.32
C VAL A 91 8.83 11.15 -7.64
N LEU A 92 8.65 12.25 -6.92
CA LEU A 92 9.50 13.44 -7.00
C LEU A 92 10.76 13.30 -6.14
N SER A 93 10.63 12.66 -4.97
CA SER A 93 11.74 12.38 -4.06
C SER A 93 11.52 11.04 -3.37
N ARG A 94 12.57 10.23 -3.30
CA ARG A 94 12.50 8.96 -2.57
C ARG A 94 12.63 9.20 -1.07
N GLU A 95 11.96 8.36 -0.30
CA GLU A 95 12.08 8.38 1.15
C GLU A 95 13.51 8.04 1.57
N GLY A 96 14.12 8.91 2.38
CA GLY A 96 15.45 8.70 2.95
C GLY A 96 15.40 8.52 4.47
N SER A 97 16.56 8.53 5.11
CA SER A 97 16.66 8.52 6.58
C SER A 97 16.16 9.82 7.20
N SER A 98 16.50 10.98 6.60
CA SER A 98 16.10 12.31 7.08
C SER A 98 14.90 12.90 6.34
N LEU A 99 14.78 12.67 5.02
CA LEU A 99 13.75 13.28 4.18
C LEU A 99 12.54 12.34 3.96
N PRO A 100 11.31 12.87 3.85
CA PRO A 100 10.16 12.11 3.41
C PRO A 100 10.26 11.79 1.91
N GLY A 101 9.64 10.67 1.51
CA GLY A 101 9.34 10.43 0.11
C GLY A 101 8.20 11.34 -0.33
N VAL A 102 8.23 11.83 -1.56
CA VAL A 102 7.21 12.72 -2.12
C VAL A 102 6.82 12.21 -3.49
N ALA A 103 5.52 12.11 -3.74
CA ALA A 103 4.97 11.76 -5.04
C ALA A 103 3.81 12.68 -5.40
N VAL A 104 3.57 12.81 -6.69
CA VAL A 104 2.39 13.46 -7.26
C VAL A 104 1.72 12.49 -8.21
N GLY A 105 0.40 12.58 -8.31
CA GLY A 105 -0.34 11.73 -9.23
C GLY A 105 -1.71 12.27 -9.54
N LEU A 106 -2.35 11.54 -10.44
CA LEU A 106 -3.74 11.70 -10.82
C LEU A 106 -4.41 10.33 -10.72
N CYS A 107 -5.64 10.31 -10.26
CA CYS A 107 -6.51 9.14 -10.29
C CYS A 107 -7.87 9.62 -10.77
N ASP A 108 -8.25 9.19 -11.96
CA ASP A 108 -9.39 9.70 -12.71
C ASP A 108 -9.30 11.23 -12.87
N ASP A 109 -10.27 11.97 -12.35
CA ASP A 109 -10.32 13.44 -12.35
C ASP A 109 -9.59 14.09 -11.16
N SER A 110 -9.03 13.28 -10.27
CA SER A 110 -8.53 13.72 -8.96
C SER A 110 -7.01 13.81 -8.94
N PHE A 111 -6.47 15.00 -8.70
CA PHE A 111 -5.03 15.23 -8.54
C PHE A 111 -4.63 15.14 -7.08
N TYR A 112 -3.40 14.70 -6.81
CA TYR A 112 -2.87 14.66 -5.46
C TYR A 112 -1.35 14.84 -5.42
N MET A 113 -0.89 15.28 -4.25
CA MET A 113 0.49 15.24 -3.81
C MET A 113 0.54 14.59 -2.43
N VAL A 114 1.48 13.67 -2.23
CA VAL A 114 1.63 12.96 -0.95
C VAL A 114 3.09 12.90 -0.53
N ALA A 115 3.34 13.16 0.75
CA ALA A 115 4.58 12.90 1.43
C ALA A 115 4.42 11.69 2.37
N SER A 116 5.38 10.77 2.36
CA SER A 116 5.40 9.58 3.21
C SER A 116 6.70 9.47 3.98
N LYS A 117 6.61 9.13 5.27
CA LYS A 117 7.79 9.02 6.14
C LYS A 117 7.62 7.93 7.20
N ARG A 118 8.61 7.05 7.30
CA ARG A 118 8.74 6.08 8.37
C ARG A 118 9.33 6.78 9.60
N LEU A 119 8.61 6.65 10.70
CA LEU A 119 9.01 7.19 11.99
C LEU A 119 9.97 6.20 12.65
N ALA A 120 11.22 6.63 12.82
CA ALA A 120 12.25 5.83 13.47
C ALA A 120 11.82 5.47 14.91
N GLY A 121 12.05 4.22 15.30
CA GLY A 121 11.80 3.73 16.67
C GLY A 121 10.40 3.19 16.97
N VAL A 122 9.37 3.52 16.17
CA VAL A 122 7.97 3.09 16.45
C VAL A 122 7.44 2.07 15.42
N GLY A 123 8.15 1.88 14.31
CA GLY A 123 7.75 0.93 13.26
C GLY A 123 6.49 1.36 12.48
N VAL A 124 6.12 2.63 12.58
CA VAL A 124 4.95 3.25 11.95
C VAL A 124 5.41 4.12 10.78
N ARG A 125 4.58 4.22 9.75
CA ARG A 125 4.78 5.13 8.63
C ARG A 125 3.60 6.10 8.52
N GLY A 126 3.92 7.38 8.50
CA GLY A 126 2.96 8.46 8.31
C GLY A 126 2.91 8.90 6.85
N HIS A 127 1.74 9.36 6.44
CA HIS A 127 1.42 9.84 5.11
C HIS A 127 0.61 11.11 5.26
N VAL A 128 1.01 12.18 4.58
CA VAL A 128 0.27 13.45 4.54
C VAL A 128 0.23 13.92 3.11
N GLY A 129 -0.93 14.35 2.66
CA GLY A 129 -1.08 14.82 1.31
C GLY A 129 -2.23 15.79 1.15
N VAL A 130 -2.29 16.36 -0.03
CA VAL A 130 -3.35 17.27 -0.46
C VAL A 130 -3.79 16.91 -1.85
N GLY A 131 -5.06 17.12 -2.17
CA GLY A 131 -5.58 16.83 -3.49
C GLY A 131 -6.91 17.49 -3.81
N THR A 132 -7.48 17.04 -4.93
CA THR A 132 -8.79 17.46 -5.44
C THR A 132 -9.70 16.24 -5.59
N GLY A 133 -11.00 16.47 -5.81
CA GLY A 133 -11.96 15.41 -6.12
C GLY A 133 -12.07 14.37 -4.99
N HIS A 134 -11.66 13.14 -5.25
CA HIS A 134 -11.64 12.06 -4.26
C HIS A 134 -10.68 12.33 -3.09
N TYR A 135 -9.66 13.15 -3.31
CA TYR A 135 -8.64 13.53 -2.33
C TYR A 135 -8.80 14.98 -1.85
N ASP A 136 -9.99 15.56 -1.98
CA ASP A 136 -10.23 16.98 -1.75
C ASP A 136 -9.76 17.45 -0.35
N GLY A 137 -8.94 18.50 -0.36
CA GLY A 137 -8.35 19.09 0.83
C GLY A 137 -7.13 18.32 1.36
N LEU A 138 -6.97 18.31 2.68
CA LEU A 138 -5.88 17.61 3.38
C LEU A 138 -6.30 16.16 3.67
N PHE A 139 -5.42 15.21 3.39
CA PHE A 139 -5.57 13.83 3.83
C PHE A 139 -4.36 13.33 4.61
N LEU A 140 -4.61 12.41 5.53
CA LEU A 140 -3.64 11.85 6.45
C LEU A 140 -3.76 10.32 6.47
N GLY A 141 -2.63 9.65 6.62
CA GLY A 141 -2.54 8.21 6.72
C GLY A 141 -1.51 7.78 7.74
N VAL A 142 -1.80 6.73 8.47
CA VAL A 142 -0.84 6.07 9.35
C VAL A 142 -0.93 4.58 9.09
N SER A 143 0.22 3.95 8.84
CA SER A 143 0.31 2.53 8.60
C SER A 143 1.36 1.85 9.47
N LYS A 144 1.08 0.61 9.87
CA LYS A 144 1.98 -0.22 10.68
C LYS A 144 2.02 -1.63 10.13
N MET A 145 3.23 -2.10 9.85
CA MET A 145 3.45 -3.47 9.42
C MET A 145 3.57 -4.38 10.64
N LEU A 146 2.67 -5.33 10.75
CA LEU A 146 2.69 -6.43 11.70
C LEU A 146 3.39 -7.61 11.04
N ASN A 147 4.61 -7.88 11.47
CA ASN A 147 5.38 -9.00 10.95
C ASN A 147 5.01 -10.28 11.68
N SER A 148 5.11 -11.41 10.97
CA SER A 148 4.95 -12.74 11.54
C SER A 148 5.95 -12.96 12.66
N VAL A 149 5.46 -13.39 13.83
CA VAL A 149 6.27 -14.05 14.85
C VAL A 149 5.90 -15.52 14.78
N VAL A 150 6.90 -16.38 14.57
CA VAL A 150 6.73 -17.84 14.66
C VAL A 150 6.37 -18.14 16.12
N VAL A 151 5.12 -18.54 16.37
CA VAL A 151 4.70 -19.01 17.69
C VAL A 151 5.09 -20.49 17.78
N ASP A 152 6.10 -20.77 18.59
CA ASP A 152 6.66 -22.10 18.80
C ASP A 152 5.72 -22.94 19.70
N SER A 153 4.52 -23.23 19.20
CA SER A 153 3.49 -23.97 19.92
C SER A 153 2.94 -25.12 19.06
N GLY A 154 3.69 -26.22 19.03
CA GLY A 154 3.20 -27.54 18.57
C GLY A 154 3.59 -27.96 17.15
N PRO A 155 3.32 -29.24 16.77
CA PRO A 155 3.98 -29.95 15.66
C PRO A 155 3.71 -29.42 14.24
N LYS A 156 2.98 -28.32 14.10
CA LYS A 156 2.74 -27.60 12.85
C LYS A 156 2.83 -26.11 13.17
N GLY A 157 4.04 -25.58 13.16
CA GLY A 157 4.28 -24.15 13.39
C GLY A 157 3.42 -23.32 12.44
N PHE A 158 2.44 -22.61 13.00
CA PHE A 158 1.58 -21.70 12.25
C PHE A 158 2.26 -20.33 12.22
N ALA A 159 2.90 -20.00 11.11
CA ALA A 159 3.40 -18.65 10.87
C ALA A 159 2.24 -17.78 10.38
N ALA A 160 1.80 -16.82 11.20
CA ALA A 160 0.77 -15.88 10.78
C ALA A 160 1.29 -14.98 9.64
N PRO A 161 0.55 -14.73 8.57
CA PRO A 161 1.00 -13.87 7.48
C PRO A 161 1.25 -12.43 7.98
N ALA A 162 2.16 -11.71 7.31
CA ALA A 162 2.38 -10.30 7.61
C ALA A 162 1.14 -9.49 7.25
N ALA A 163 0.80 -8.50 8.06
CA ALA A 163 -0.37 -7.65 7.85
C ALA A 163 -0.01 -6.17 8.00
N LEU A 164 -0.45 -5.33 7.08
CA LEU A 164 -0.37 -3.88 7.19
C LEU A 164 -1.69 -3.37 7.77
N LEU A 165 -1.65 -2.80 8.96
CA LEU A 165 -2.78 -2.03 9.50
C LEU A 165 -2.66 -0.59 9.01
N ALA A 166 -3.78 0.00 8.60
CA ALA A 166 -3.85 1.38 8.13
C ALA A 166 -5.06 2.11 8.73
N VAL A 167 -4.83 3.36 9.10
CA VAL A 167 -5.86 4.33 9.45
C VAL A 167 -5.67 5.53 8.54
N GLU A 168 -6.76 6.02 7.97
CA GLU A 168 -6.76 7.13 7.02
C GLU A 168 -7.81 8.17 7.46
N TYR A 169 -7.54 9.42 7.12
CA TYR A 169 -8.47 10.53 7.21
C TYR A 169 -8.44 11.28 5.89
N VAL A 170 -9.56 11.34 5.19
CA VAL A 170 -9.69 12.00 3.88
C VAL A 170 -11.10 12.54 3.75
N LYS A 171 -11.24 13.77 3.24
CA LYS A 171 -12.54 14.41 2.98
C LYS A 171 -13.50 14.43 4.20
N GLY A 172 -12.96 14.53 5.41
CA GLY A 172 -13.75 14.56 6.64
C GLY A 172 -14.09 13.20 7.25
N SER A 173 -13.80 12.09 6.58
CA SER A 173 -14.15 10.73 7.00
C SER A 173 -12.92 9.93 7.43
N PHE A 174 -13.12 8.98 8.34
CA PHE A 174 -12.09 8.06 8.81
C PHE A 174 -12.24 6.69 8.18
N ASN A 175 -11.13 6.14 7.69
CA ASN A 175 -11.09 4.79 7.13
C ASN A 175 -10.12 3.93 7.95
N LEU A 176 -10.50 2.67 8.18
CA LEU A 176 -9.69 1.69 8.90
C LEU A 176 -9.60 0.42 8.07
N GLY A 177 -8.42 -0.18 8.01
CA GLY A 177 -8.28 -1.41 7.25
C GLY A 177 -7.00 -2.18 7.51
N VAL A 178 -7.00 -3.38 6.95
CA VAL A 178 -5.91 -4.33 6.98
C VAL A 178 -5.62 -4.84 5.58
N ASP A 179 -4.34 -4.92 5.26
CA ASP A 179 -3.83 -5.54 4.03
C ASP A 179 -2.93 -6.71 4.43
N VAL A 180 -3.42 -7.94 4.24
CA VAL A 180 -2.76 -9.18 4.61
C VAL A 180 -1.94 -9.69 3.43
N LEU A 181 -0.63 -9.83 3.64
CA LEU A 181 0.30 -10.37 2.66
C LEU A 181 0.36 -11.89 2.81
N LEU A 182 -0.43 -12.61 2.01
CA LEU A 182 -0.41 -14.07 1.98
C LEU A 182 0.87 -14.60 1.33
N SER A 183 1.35 -13.90 0.31
CA SER A 183 2.63 -14.15 -0.36
C SER A 183 3.16 -12.84 -0.95
N PRO A 184 4.40 -12.80 -1.48
CA PRO A 184 4.88 -11.63 -2.21
C PRO A 184 3.99 -11.24 -3.40
N ALA A 185 3.26 -12.21 -3.98
CA ALA A 185 2.42 -12.04 -5.15
C ALA A 185 0.93 -11.84 -4.83
N VAL A 186 0.46 -12.19 -3.63
CA VAL A 186 -0.98 -12.18 -3.30
C VAL A 186 -1.25 -11.46 -1.99
N ARG A 187 -2.18 -10.53 -2.04
CA ARG A 187 -2.64 -9.71 -0.92
C ARG A 187 -4.15 -9.74 -0.79
N ILE A 188 -4.64 -9.71 0.44
CA ILE A 188 -6.07 -9.56 0.74
C ILE A 188 -6.25 -8.27 1.52
N LYS A 189 -7.18 -7.44 1.07
CA LYS A 189 -7.51 -6.16 1.69
C LYS A 189 -8.90 -6.23 2.30
N ALA A 190 -9.04 -5.77 3.52
CA ALA A 190 -10.33 -5.49 4.15
C ALA A 190 -10.27 -4.09 4.73
N ALA A 191 -11.24 -3.25 4.42
CA ALA A 191 -11.32 -1.88 4.88
C ALA A 191 -12.77 -1.52 5.20
N VAL A 192 -12.93 -0.64 6.17
CA VAL A 192 -14.19 0.04 6.46
C VAL A 192 -13.96 1.52 6.24
N GLU A 193 -14.74 2.12 5.35
CA GLU A 193 -14.70 3.53 5.00
C GLU A 193 -15.89 4.24 5.67
N ASP A 194 -15.61 5.34 6.36
CA ASP A 194 -16.58 6.13 7.15
C ASP A 194 -17.48 5.33 8.13
N PHE A 195 -17.07 4.12 8.50
CA PHE A 195 -17.83 3.15 9.32
C PHE A 195 -19.10 2.57 8.68
N ASP A 196 -19.44 2.98 7.46
CA ASP A 196 -20.66 2.53 6.76
C ASP A 196 -20.35 1.65 5.56
N ASP A 197 -19.17 1.82 4.94
CA ASP A 197 -18.83 1.17 3.68
C ASP A 197 -17.78 0.07 3.89
N LEU A 198 -18.16 -1.19 3.67
CA LEU A 198 -17.24 -2.32 3.76
C LEU A 198 -16.62 -2.60 2.39
N THR A 199 -15.28 -2.58 2.35
CA THR A 199 -14.49 -2.96 1.17
C THR A 199 -13.70 -4.24 1.46
N LEU A 200 -13.88 -5.26 0.62
CA LEU A 200 -13.07 -6.49 0.62
C LEU A 200 -12.41 -6.66 -0.75
N GLY A 201 -11.15 -7.05 -0.82
CA GLY A 201 -10.52 -7.27 -2.11
C GLY A 201 -9.27 -8.11 -2.08
N VAL A 202 -8.81 -8.44 -3.28
CA VAL A 202 -7.62 -9.24 -3.53
C VAL A 202 -6.75 -8.56 -4.57
N ASN A 203 -5.45 -8.48 -4.30
CA ASN A 203 -4.49 -7.85 -5.19
C ASN A 203 -3.38 -8.84 -5.51
N PHE A 204 -3.04 -8.92 -6.79
CA PHE A 204 -2.02 -9.76 -7.36
C PHE A 204 -0.88 -8.90 -7.87
N LYS A 205 0.35 -9.34 -7.66
CA LYS A 205 1.56 -8.69 -8.19
C LYS A 205 2.44 -9.68 -8.92
N ILE A 206 2.93 -9.25 -10.07
CA ILE A 206 3.77 -10.04 -10.96
C ILE A 206 4.89 -9.13 -11.47
N ALA A 207 6.13 -9.60 -11.43
CA ALA A 207 7.25 -8.93 -12.11
C ALA A 207 7.41 -9.54 -13.51
N ILE A 208 7.53 -8.69 -14.53
CA ILE A 208 7.68 -9.08 -15.94
C ILE A 208 9.09 -8.76 -16.42
#